data_AF-A0A3D2KAH9-F1
#
_entry.id   AF-A0A3D2KAH9-F1
#
_cell.length_a   1.000
_cell.length_b   1.000
_cell.length_c   1.000
_cell.angle_alpha   90.00
_cell.angle_beta   90.00
_cell.angle_gamma   90.00
#
_symmetry.space_group_name_H-M   'P 1'
#
loop_
_entity.id
_entity.type
_entity.pdbx_description
1 polymer ?
#
loop_
_entity_poly.entity_id
_entity_poly.type
_entity_poly.pdbx_seq_one_letter_code
_entity_poly.pdbx_strand_id
1 'polypeptide(L)'
;MALIDRRIHEKLTAILENISEKPEGKWADPRQFLSNLFYQQGIHLCENKAFHNTESDSMHYLLQYRLEKKESVFSNYHFFLQHLTDYWEKNGIHVTIDYDYLGGVLRTVIVMIVNADMIGKQFPAIYRSFCEEQIDHVIR
;
A
#
# COMPACT_ATOMS: atom_id res chain seq x y z
N MET A 1 11.55 18.80 2.55
CA MET A 1 10.69 17.60 2.48
C MET A 1 9.24 18.05 2.56
N ALA A 2 8.37 17.65 1.62
CA ALA A 2 6.98 18.08 1.66
C ALA A 2 6.25 17.47 2.87
N LEU A 3 5.21 18.14 3.39
CA LEU A 3 4.41 17.66 4.53
C LEU A 3 3.84 16.25 4.30
N ILE A 4 3.49 15.93 3.05
CA ILE A 4 3.00 14.61 2.63
C ILE A 4 4.09 13.55 2.81
N ASP A 5 5.31 13.79 2.32
CA ASP A 5 6.43 12.85 2.45
C ASP A 5 6.75 12.54 3.92
N ARG A 6 6.72 13.57 4.78
CA ARG A 6 6.97 13.41 6.22
C ARG A 6 5.93 12.53 6.88
N ARG A 7 4.66 12.76 6.58
CA ARG A 7 3.56 11.99 7.16
C ARG A 7 3.55 10.54 6.67
N ILE A 8 3.96 10.30 5.41
CA ILE A 8 4.16 8.95 4.88
C ILE A 8 5.29 8.26 5.63
N HIS A 9 6.44 8.91 5.78
CA HIS A 9 7.58 8.35 6.51
C HIS A 9 7.23 7.99 7.96
N GLU A 10 6.65 8.91 8.73
CA GLU A 10 6.25 8.67 10.13
C GLU A 10 5.28 7.48 10.25
N LYS A 11 4.34 7.35 9.31
CA LYS A 11 3.37 6.23 9.30
C LYS A 11 4.04 4.89 8.98
N LEU A 12 4.95 4.85 8.00
CA LEU A 12 5.66 3.63 7.64
C LEU A 12 6.62 3.19 8.74
N THR A 13 7.31 4.12 9.39
CA THR A 13 8.17 3.84 10.55
C THR A 13 7.37 3.29 11.72
N ALA A 14 6.21 3.86 12.05
CA ALA A 14 5.35 3.34 13.12
C ALA A 14 4.86 1.90 12.83
N ILE A 15 4.65 1.55 11.56
CA ILE A 15 4.33 0.16 11.16
C ILE A 15 5.55 -0.75 11.41
N LEU A 16 6.75 -0.33 11.03
CA LEU A 16 8.02 -1.05 11.29
C LEU A 16 8.33 -1.22 12.78
N GLU A 17 8.02 -0.23 13.61
CA GLU A 17 8.21 -0.33 15.06
C GLU A 17 7.27 -1.37 15.66
N ASN A 18 5.98 -1.34 15.28
CA ASN A 18 4.99 -2.35 15.68
C ASN A 18 5.34 -3.77 15.18
N ILE A 19 6.10 -3.89 14.08
CA ILE A 19 6.63 -5.16 13.56
C ILE A 19 7.68 -5.73 14.50
N SER A 20 8.63 -4.90 14.93
CA SER A 20 9.81 -5.33 15.68
C SER A 20 9.48 -5.91 17.07
N GLU A 21 8.31 -5.59 17.62
CA GLU A 21 7.88 -6.00 18.96
C GLU A 21 7.09 -7.33 18.99
N LYS A 22 6.69 -7.91 17.85
CA LYS A 22 5.85 -9.13 17.79
C LYS A 22 6.38 -10.15 16.77
N PRO A 23 7.34 -11.01 17.14
CA PRO A 23 8.05 -11.89 16.20
C PRO A 23 7.20 -13.05 15.66
N GLU A 24 6.09 -13.41 16.32
CA GLU A 24 5.40 -14.68 16.05
C GLU A 24 4.10 -14.50 15.24
N GLY A 25 3.99 -15.26 14.15
CA GLY A 25 2.74 -15.61 13.47
C GLY A 25 2.20 -14.59 12.45
N LYS A 26 2.24 -13.28 12.71
CA LYS A 26 1.64 -12.26 11.81
C LYS A 26 2.49 -11.88 10.60
N TRP A 27 3.76 -12.30 10.57
CA TRP A 27 4.76 -11.89 9.59
C TRP A 27 5.38 -13.05 8.81
N ALA A 28 4.98 -14.29 9.13
CA ALA A 28 5.53 -15.50 8.55
C ALA A 28 5.10 -15.71 7.07
N ASP A 29 3.98 -15.11 6.67
CA ASP A 29 3.53 -15.14 5.27
C ASP A 29 3.58 -13.71 4.68
N PRO A 30 4.61 -13.39 3.88
CA PRO A 30 4.73 -12.11 3.19
C PRO A 30 3.51 -11.74 2.35
N ARG A 31 2.85 -12.74 1.74
CA ARG A 31 1.68 -12.52 0.89
C ARG A 31 0.49 -12.09 1.73
N GLN A 32 0.17 -12.86 2.75
CA GLN A 32 -0.90 -12.54 3.69
C GLN A 32 -0.65 -11.21 4.39
N PHE A 33 0.60 -10.90 4.72
CA PHE A 33 0.95 -9.63 5.33
C PHE A 33 0.65 -8.45 4.40
N LEU A 34 1.21 -8.46 3.18
CA LEU A 34 1.09 -7.33 2.25
C LEU A 34 -0.35 -7.13 1.75
N SER A 35 -1.09 -8.22 1.51
CA SER A 35 -2.49 -8.12 1.09
C SER A 35 -3.36 -7.49 2.17
N ASN A 36 -3.17 -7.90 3.44
CA ASN A 36 -3.87 -7.31 4.58
C ASN A 36 -3.48 -5.84 4.80
N LEU A 37 -2.19 -5.51 4.67
CA LEU A 37 -1.73 -4.13 4.79
C LEU A 37 -2.40 -3.25 3.73
N PHE A 38 -2.37 -3.65 2.46
CA PHE A 38 -2.95 -2.87 1.36
C PHE A 38 -4.47 -2.74 1.48
N TYR A 39 -5.14 -3.81 1.92
CA TYR A 39 -6.56 -3.77 2.22
C TYR A 39 -6.87 -2.75 3.32
N GLN A 40 -6.21 -2.85 4.47
CA GLN A 40 -6.47 -1.95 5.61
C GLN A 40 -6.19 -0.48 5.26
N GLN A 41 -5.07 -0.22 4.58
CA GLN A 41 -4.71 1.14 4.18
C GLN A 41 -5.72 1.70 3.16
N GLY A 42 -6.16 0.92 2.18
CA GLY A 42 -7.13 1.37 1.19
C GLY A 42 -8.53 1.61 1.77
N ILE A 43 -9.01 0.74 2.66
CA ILE A 43 -10.29 0.94 3.36
C ILE A 43 -10.24 2.20 4.22
N HIS A 44 -9.15 2.42 4.96
CA HIS A 44 -9.00 3.63 5.76
C HIS A 44 -9.01 4.91 4.89
N LEU A 45 -8.51 4.86 3.65
CA LEU A 45 -8.63 5.97 2.71
C LEU A 45 -10.07 6.17 2.24
N CYS A 46 -10.85 5.11 2.07
CA CYS A 46 -12.28 5.20 1.71
C CYS A 46 -13.13 5.77 2.85
N GLU A 47 -12.86 5.36 4.10
CA GLU A 47 -13.62 5.78 5.28
C GLU A 47 -13.29 7.20 5.73
N ASN A 48 -12.19 7.79 5.22
CA ASN A 48 -11.77 9.12 5.61
C ASN A 48 -12.68 10.19 4.97
N LYS A 49 -13.79 10.48 5.66
CA LYS A 49 -14.82 11.48 5.29
C LYS A 49 -14.32 12.92 5.20
N ALA A 50 -13.06 13.19 5.52
CA ALA A 50 -12.44 14.50 5.34
C ALA A 50 -12.23 14.87 3.87
N PHE A 51 -12.35 13.90 2.94
CA PHE A 51 -12.19 14.10 1.50
C PHE A 51 -13.30 13.38 0.73
N HIS A 52 -13.97 14.08 -0.18
CA HIS A 52 -14.75 13.42 -1.23
C HIS A 52 -13.75 12.79 -2.20
N ASN A 53 -13.52 11.48 -2.11
CA ASN A 53 -12.49 10.81 -2.90
C ASN A 53 -12.70 10.96 -4.41
N THR A 54 -13.94 11.12 -4.87
CA THR A 54 -14.30 11.40 -6.28
C THR A 54 -13.84 12.80 -6.74
N GLU A 55 -13.81 13.76 -5.83
CA GLU A 55 -13.44 15.18 -6.09
C GLU A 55 -12.06 15.53 -5.54
N SER A 56 -11.35 14.56 -4.94
CA SER A 56 -10.09 14.81 -4.26
C SER A 56 -8.97 15.11 -5.26
N ASP A 57 -8.55 16.38 -5.29
CA ASP A 57 -7.38 16.83 -6.04
C ASP A 57 -6.12 16.03 -5.70
N SER A 58 -6.01 15.48 -4.48
CA SER A 58 -4.88 14.63 -4.08
C SER A 58 -4.92 13.27 -4.78
N MET A 59 -6.11 12.70 -4.99
CA MET A 59 -6.28 11.43 -5.70
C MET A 59 -6.14 11.64 -7.21
N HIS A 60 -6.70 12.73 -7.75
CA HIS A 60 -6.48 13.13 -9.15
C HIS A 60 -5.02 13.47 -9.42
N TYR A 61 -4.34 14.14 -8.50
CA TYR A 61 -2.90 14.37 -8.57
C TYR A 61 -2.15 13.04 -8.60
N LEU A 62 -2.48 12.06 -7.76
CA LEU A 62 -1.84 10.74 -7.78
C LEU A 62 -2.14 9.94 -9.07
N LEU A 63 -3.31 10.12 -9.70
CA LEU A 63 -3.65 9.55 -11.01
C LEU A 63 -2.88 10.21 -12.16
N GLN A 64 -2.75 11.53 -12.12
CA GLN A 64 -2.06 12.34 -13.12
C GLN A 64 -0.55 12.39 -12.92
N TYR A 65 -0.06 11.99 -11.74
CA TYR A 65 1.36 11.92 -11.46
C TYR A 65 1.98 10.84 -12.33
N ARG A 66 2.59 11.26 -13.43
CA ARG A 66 3.51 10.40 -14.15
C ARG A 66 4.61 10.01 -13.18
N LEU A 67 4.88 8.71 -13.11
CA LEU A 67 6.02 8.11 -12.40
C LEU A 67 7.40 8.66 -12.83
N GLU A 68 7.44 9.64 -13.73
CA GLU A 68 8.63 10.33 -14.21
C GLU A 68 9.31 11.19 -13.13
N LYS A 69 8.59 11.64 -12.09
CA LYS A 69 9.20 12.27 -10.89
C LYS A 69 9.33 11.25 -9.75
N LYS A 70 10.30 10.36 -9.86
CA LYS A 70 10.50 9.16 -9.01
C LYS A 70 10.85 9.39 -7.53
N GLU A 71 11.14 10.60 -7.04
CA GLU A 71 12.15 10.65 -5.96
C GLU A 71 11.68 10.65 -4.50
N SER A 72 10.49 11.14 -4.10
CA SER A 72 10.17 11.26 -2.65
C SER A 72 9.11 10.30 -2.12
N VAL A 73 7.96 10.19 -2.78
CA VAL A 73 6.88 9.32 -2.30
C VAL A 73 7.21 7.86 -2.53
N PHE A 74 7.69 7.53 -3.73
CA PHE A 74 8.12 6.16 -4.07
C PHE A 74 9.35 5.72 -3.28
N SER A 75 10.25 6.64 -2.90
CA SER A 75 11.43 6.27 -2.09
C SER A 75 11.04 5.86 -0.68
N ASN A 76 10.04 6.49 -0.05
CA ASN A 76 9.53 6.06 1.25
C ASN A 76 8.87 4.67 1.20
N TYR A 77 8.07 4.40 0.17
CA TYR A 77 7.48 3.06 -0.01
C TYR A 77 8.54 2.01 -0.36
N HIS A 78 9.53 2.36 -1.18
CA HIS A 78 10.66 1.49 -1.49
C HIS A 78 11.45 1.13 -0.24
N PHE A 79 11.81 2.14 0.57
CA PHE A 79 12.49 1.95 1.85
C PHE A 79 11.72 1.02 2.78
N PHE A 80 10.41 1.26 2.94
CA PHE A 80 9.56 0.41 3.77
C PHE A 80 9.51 -1.04 3.27
N LEU A 81 9.31 -1.25 1.97
CA LEU A 81 9.25 -2.60 1.39
C LEU A 81 10.60 -3.30 1.48
N GLN A 82 11.71 -2.58 1.30
CA GLN A 82 13.05 -3.11 1.47
C GLN A 82 13.30 -3.56 2.93
N HIS A 83 12.85 -2.78 3.91
CA HIS A 83 12.93 -3.19 5.32
C HIS A 83 12.13 -4.47 5.61
N LEU A 84 10.98 -4.66 4.97
CA LEU A 84 10.19 -5.89 5.08
C LEU A 84 10.89 -7.08 4.42
N THR A 85 11.44 -6.91 3.21
CA THR A 85 12.18 -7.98 2.54
C THR A 85 13.42 -8.37 3.32
N ASP A 86 14.16 -7.41 3.89
CA ASP A 86 15.32 -7.68 4.74
C ASP A 86 14.91 -8.44 6.02
N TYR A 87 13.74 -8.12 6.59
CA TYR A 87 13.21 -8.85 7.73
C TYR A 87 12.86 -10.30 7.36
N TRP A 88 12.17 -10.52 6.24
CA TRP A 88 11.83 -11.87 5.78
C TRP A 88 13.05 -12.71 5.44
N GLU A 89 14.04 -12.11 4.77
CA GLU A 89 15.30 -12.76 4.43
C GLU A 89 16.04 -13.24 5.70
N LYS A 90 16.11 -12.40 6.73
CA LYS A 90 16.70 -12.76 8.04
C LYS A 90 15.98 -13.90 8.75
N ASN A 91 14.70 -14.11 8.43
CA ASN A 91 13.88 -15.20 8.96
C ASN A 91 13.78 -16.39 7.99
N GLY A 92 14.62 -16.44 6.95
CA GLY A 92 14.72 -17.55 6.01
C GLY A 92 13.67 -17.57 4.91
N ILE A 93 12.96 -16.46 4.69
CA ILE A 93 11.94 -16.32 3.65
C ILE A 93 12.47 -15.36 2.59
N HIS A 94 12.80 -15.90 1.42
CA HIS A 94 13.24 -15.08 0.29
C HIS A 94 12.05 -14.44 -0.42
N VAL A 95 12.09 -13.12 -0.61
CA VAL A 95 11.02 -12.33 -1.23
C VAL A 95 11.60 -11.30 -2.17
N THR A 96 11.11 -11.29 -3.41
CA THR A 96 11.38 -10.23 -4.38
C THR A 96 10.12 -9.44 -4.65
N ILE A 97 10.24 -8.11 -4.76
CA ILE A 97 9.11 -7.23 -5.09
C ILE A 97 9.23 -6.73 -6.53
N ASP A 98 8.18 -6.95 -7.33
CA ASP A 98 8.03 -6.33 -8.63
C ASP A 98 7.48 -4.90 -8.48
N TYR A 99 8.38 -3.93 -8.39
CA TYR A 99 8.03 -2.52 -8.19
C TYR A 99 7.27 -1.90 -9.38
N ASP A 100 7.50 -2.38 -10.60
CA ASP A 100 6.81 -1.88 -11.78
C ASP A 100 5.35 -2.36 -11.79
N TYR A 101 5.13 -3.65 -11.49
CA TYR A 101 3.79 -4.20 -11.32
C TYR A 101 3.06 -3.54 -10.15
N LEU A 102 3.74 -3.37 -9.00
CA LEU A 102 3.19 -2.67 -7.83
C LEU A 102 2.74 -1.25 -8.18
N GLY A 103 3.51 -0.51 -8.99
CA GLY A 103 3.09 0.81 -9.48
C GLY A 103 1.81 0.78 -10.32
N GLY A 104 1.57 -0.30 -11.07
CA GLY A 104 0.30 -0.54 -11.77
C GLY A 104 -0.85 -0.84 -10.80
N VAL A 105 -0.61 -1.68 -9.79
CA VAL A 105 -1.58 -2.01 -8.74
C VAL A 105 -2.01 -0.75 -7.99
N LEU A 106 -1.08 0.07 -7.52
CA LEU A 106 -1.39 1.29 -6.75
C LEU A 106 -2.25 2.28 -7.56
N ARG A 107 -2.01 2.41 -8.87
CA ARG A 107 -2.87 3.22 -9.75
C ARG A 107 -4.29 2.67 -9.84
N THR A 108 -4.42 1.35 -9.95
CA THR A 108 -5.72 0.68 -9.97
C THR A 108 -6.46 0.86 -8.63
N VAL A 109 -5.75 0.75 -7.50
CA VAL A 109 -6.29 1.03 -6.16
C VAL A 109 -6.88 2.44 -6.10
N ILE A 110 -6.17 3.46 -6.59
CA ILE A 110 -6.67 4.84 -6.60
C ILE A 110 -7.97 4.95 -7.41
N VAL A 111 -8.03 4.34 -8.60
CA VAL A 111 -9.27 4.31 -9.41
C VAL A 111 -10.40 3.63 -8.66
N MET A 112 -10.15 2.49 -8.01
CA MET A 112 -11.16 1.78 -7.22
C MET A 112 -11.69 2.66 -6.09
N ILE A 113 -10.81 3.30 -5.32
CA ILE A 113 -11.17 4.17 -4.18
C ILE A 113 -12.00 5.38 -4.64
N VAL A 114 -11.61 6.04 -5.73
CA VAL A 114 -12.35 7.19 -6.32
C VAL A 114 -13.78 6.80 -6.74
N ASN A 115 -14.00 5.53 -7.07
CA ASN A 115 -15.27 4.96 -7.49
C ASN A 115 -15.98 4.14 -6.39
N ALA A 116 -15.46 4.15 -5.16
CA ALA A 116 -16.00 3.32 -4.07
C ALA A 116 -17.48 3.62 -3.78
N ASP A 117 -17.88 4.89 -3.85
CA ASP A 117 -19.27 5.32 -3.63
C ASP A 117 -20.24 4.78 -4.70
N MET A 118 -19.79 4.69 -5.95
CA MET A 118 -20.58 4.11 -7.05
C MET A 118 -20.77 2.60 -6.88
N ILE A 119 -19.75 1.91 -6.36
CA ILE A 119 -19.79 0.47 -6.08
C ILE A 119 -20.63 0.18 -4.82
N GLY A 120 -20.62 1.11 -3.85
CA GLY A 120 -21.41 1.03 -2.63
C GLY A 120 -20.96 -0.09 -1.70
N LYS A 121 -21.92 -0.76 -1.06
CA LYS A 121 -21.68 -1.71 0.05
C LYS A 121 -20.79 -2.91 -0.31
N GLN A 122 -20.64 -3.23 -1.59
CA GLN A 122 -19.84 -4.35 -2.08
C GLN A 122 -18.35 -4.01 -2.18
N PHE A 123 -18.01 -2.71 -2.14
CA PHE A 123 -16.64 -2.23 -2.34
C PHE A 123 -15.61 -2.92 -1.44
N PRO A 124 -15.82 -3.08 -0.11
CA PRO A 124 -14.81 -3.70 0.73
C PRO A 124 -14.51 -5.16 0.34
N ALA A 125 -15.51 -5.93 -0.07
CA ALA A 125 -15.32 -7.30 -0.50
C ALA A 125 -14.55 -7.36 -1.84
N ILE A 126 -14.94 -6.53 -2.81
CA ILE A 126 -14.25 -6.44 -4.11
C ILE A 126 -12.79 -5.99 -3.92
N TYR A 127 -12.57 -4.99 -3.07
CA TYR A 127 -11.24 -4.47 -2.79
C TYR A 127 -10.34 -5.49 -2.09
N ARG A 128 -10.89 -6.28 -1.15
CA ARG A 128 -10.16 -7.39 -0.53
C ARG A 128 -9.71 -8.42 -1.55
N SER A 129 -10.63 -8.91 -2.39
CA SER A 129 -10.29 -9.89 -3.42
C SER A 129 -9.26 -9.35 -4.41
N PHE A 130 -9.37 -8.06 -4.77
CA PHE A 130 -8.35 -7.41 -5.58
C PHE A 130 -6.97 -7.42 -4.90
N CYS A 131 -6.87 -7.00 -3.63
CA CYS A 131 -5.60 -7.01 -2.91
C CYS A 131 -4.99 -8.41 -2.82
N GLU A 132 -5.79 -9.42 -2.49
CA GLU A 132 -5.34 -10.82 -2.38
C GLU A 132 -4.78 -11.33 -3.72
N GLU A 133 -5.52 -11.13 -4.82
CA GLU A 133 -5.09 -11.56 -6.17
C GLU A 133 -3.84 -10.82 -6.66
N GLN A 134 -3.77 -9.49 -6.45
CA GLN A 134 -2.65 -8.72 -6.98
C GLN A 134 -1.33 -8.98 -6.25
N ILE A 135 -1.38 -9.36 -4.97
CA ILE A 135 -0.14 -9.61 -4.21
C ILE A 135 0.62 -10.83 -4.73
N ASP A 136 -0.06 -11.83 -5.27
CA ASP A 136 0.58 -12.99 -5.88
C ASP A 136 1.40 -12.65 -7.13
N HIS A 137 1.11 -11.50 -7.76
CA HIS A 137 1.87 -10.97 -8.89
C HIS A 137 2.93 -9.95 -8.47
N VAL A 138 2.76 -9.31 -7.31
CA VAL A 138 3.72 -8.34 -6.75
C VAL A 138 4.91 -9.05 -6.09
N ILE A 139 4.66 -10.16 -5.39
CA ILE A 139 5.69 -10.93 -4.67
C ILE A 139 6.15 -12.10 -5.55
N ARG A 140 7.46 -12.20 -5.79
CA ARG A 140 8.11 -13.33 -6.47
C ARG A 140 9.05 -14.08 -5.54
#